data_AF-A0A829YAR6-F1
#
_entry.id   AF-A0A829YAR6-F1
#
_cell.length_a   1.000
_cell.length_b   1.000
_cell.length_c   1.000
_cell.angle_alpha   90.00
_cell.angle_beta   90.00
_cell.angle_gamma   90.00
#
_symmetry.space_group_name_H-M   'P 1'
#
loop_
_entity.id
_entity.type
_entity.pdbx_description
1 polymer ?
#
loop_
_entity_poly.entity_id
_entity_poly.type
_entity_poly.pdbx_seq_one_letter_code
_entity_poly.pdbx_strand_id
1 'polypeptide(L)'
;MRSLCVLLSAAFVLWSQSGAAADPSDPSISYPGAVALSQSSSGAWGYKSFPQLLPLYIFKGEPAGRSLCDRDCTAVWPIVRAERTDKPVGLWTIVKRDDGRLQWAYKNSPVYTYFEDRPNDAKGVGKNMDWYLDERGYAYLTSVGVTMSPPLADAKAKKANKTQATAQLLQP
;
A
#
# COMPACT_ATOMS: atom_id res chain seq x y z
N MET A 1 -65.47 25.85 16.99
CA MET A 1 -65.92 25.20 15.74
C MET A 1 -65.41 26.09 14.61
N ARG A 2 -64.48 25.77 13.72
CA ARG A 2 -63.97 24.51 13.15
C ARG A 2 -62.51 24.73 12.68
N SER A 3 -61.70 23.67 12.80
CA SER A 3 -60.73 23.14 11.82
C SER A 3 -59.66 24.06 11.18
N LEU A 4 -58.37 23.85 11.49
CA LEU A 4 -57.38 22.96 10.82
C LEU A 4 -56.73 23.57 9.56
N CYS A 5 -55.42 23.85 9.66
CA CYS A 5 -54.48 23.53 8.58
C CYS A 5 -53.08 23.30 9.19
N VAL A 6 -52.73 22.02 9.31
CA VAL A 6 -51.40 21.52 9.65
C VAL A 6 -50.53 21.71 8.41
N LEU A 7 -49.51 22.57 8.49
CA LEU A 7 -48.46 22.62 7.47
C LEU A 7 -47.32 21.70 7.91
N LEU A 8 -47.44 20.43 7.51
CA LEU A 8 -46.36 19.45 7.50
C LEU A 8 -45.27 19.91 6.53
N SER A 9 -44.18 20.47 7.06
CA SER A 9 -42.95 20.66 6.29
C SER A 9 -42.16 19.35 6.32
N ALA A 10 -42.34 18.52 5.30
CA ALA A 10 -41.45 17.40 5.00
C ALA A 10 -40.20 17.95 4.31
N ALA A 11 -39.10 18.08 5.06
CA ALA A 11 -37.80 18.42 4.49
C ALA A 11 -36.86 17.21 4.61
N PHE A 12 -36.79 16.46 3.51
CA PHE A 12 -35.73 15.57 3.05
C PHE A 12 -34.68 15.17 4.10
N VAL A 13 -34.82 13.95 4.61
CA VAL A 13 -33.68 13.19 5.14
C VAL A 13 -32.69 13.04 3.99
N LEU A 14 -31.61 13.82 4.02
CA LEU A 14 -30.41 13.60 3.23
C LEU A 14 -29.92 12.20 3.59
N TRP A 15 -30.31 11.21 2.79
CA TRP A 15 -29.69 9.89 2.84
C TRP A 15 -28.27 10.11 2.37
N SER A 16 -27.37 10.29 3.34
CA SER A 16 -25.94 10.26 3.13
C SER A 16 -25.66 8.92 2.45
N GLN A 17 -25.35 8.96 1.16
CA GLN A 17 -24.73 7.81 0.50
C GLN A 17 -23.36 7.66 1.15
N SER A 18 -23.33 6.96 2.27
CA SER A 18 -22.13 6.29 2.75
C SER A 18 -21.63 5.49 1.55
N GLY A 19 -20.52 5.93 0.95
CA GLY A 19 -19.83 5.11 -0.03
C GLY A 19 -19.67 3.74 0.59
N ALA A 20 -20.31 2.72 0.00
CA ALA A 20 -20.30 1.38 0.55
C ALA A 20 -18.84 0.97 0.69
N ALA A 21 -18.39 0.79 1.94
CA ALA A 21 -17.14 0.10 2.19
C ALA A 21 -17.23 -1.26 1.50
N ALA A 22 -16.24 -1.63 0.70
CA ALA A 22 -16.22 -2.90 -0.02
C ALA A 22 -16.55 -4.05 0.95
N ASP A 23 -17.62 -4.80 0.68
CA ASP A 23 -18.04 -5.91 1.53
C ASP A 23 -17.00 -7.05 1.40
N PRO A 24 -16.38 -7.51 2.49
CA PRO A 24 -15.38 -8.60 2.46
C PRO A 24 -15.99 -9.94 2.03
N SER A 25 -17.31 -10.05 2.07
CA SER A 25 -18.06 -11.22 1.61
C SER A 25 -18.44 -11.12 0.13
N ASP A 26 -18.04 -10.04 -0.57
CA ASP A 26 -18.20 -9.94 -2.01
C ASP A 26 -17.35 -11.03 -2.70
N PRO A 27 -17.99 -12.03 -3.33
CA PRO A 27 -17.30 -13.14 -3.99
C PRO A 27 -16.46 -12.69 -5.19
N SER A 28 -16.59 -11.43 -5.64
CA SER A 28 -15.79 -10.86 -6.72
C SER A 28 -14.36 -10.51 -6.29
N ILE A 29 -14.08 -10.39 -4.98
CA ILE A 29 -12.78 -9.97 -4.46
C ILE A 29 -11.86 -11.18 -4.32
N SER A 30 -11.05 -11.42 -5.35
CA SER A 30 -10.04 -12.48 -5.37
C SER A 30 -8.63 -11.93 -5.09
N TYR A 31 -7.87 -12.58 -4.20
CA TYR A 31 -6.52 -12.16 -3.78
C TYR A 31 -5.64 -13.38 -3.48
N PRO A 32 -4.30 -13.23 -3.55
CA PRO A 32 -3.38 -14.34 -3.35
C PRO A 32 -3.22 -14.71 -1.87
N GLY A 33 -2.73 -15.92 -1.59
CA GLY A 33 -2.50 -16.40 -0.22
C GLY A 33 -1.48 -15.60 0.59
N ALA A 34 -0.66 -14.76 -0.07
CA ALA A 34 0.24 -13.80 0.58
C ALA A 34 -0.49 -12.55 1.12
N VAL A 35 -1.80 -12.44 0.90
CA VAL A 35 -2.63 -11.28 1.20
C VAL A 35 -3.87 -11.71 1.98
N ALA A 36 -4.33 -10.85 2.88
CA ALA A 36 -5.59 -10.99 3.59
C ALA A 36 -6.40 -9.69 3.50
N LEU A 37 -7.73 -9.82 3.51
CA LEU A 37 -8.63 -8.68 3.76
C LEU A 37 -8.72 -8.41 5.25
N SER A 38 -8.69 -7.14 5.64
CA SER A 38 -8.83 -6.71 7.03
C SER A 38 -9.63 -5.42 7.11
N GLN A 39 -10.59 -5.39 8.04
CA GLN A 39 -11.37 -4.20 8.35
C GLN A 39 -10.66 -3.31 9.38
N SER A 40 -10.70 -2.01 9.17
CA SER A 40 -10.33 -1.01 10.17
C SER A 40 -11.46 -0.83 11.20
N SER A 41 -11.14 -0.14 12.30
CA SER A 41 -12.15 0.28 13.29
C SER A 41 -13.21 1.23 12.72
N SER A 42 -12.93 1.92 11.62
CA SER A 42 -13.89 2.77 10.91
C SER A 42 -14.78 1.99 9.93
N GLY A 43 -14.66 0.67 9.86
CA GLY A 43 -15.41 -0.19 8.93
C GLY A 43 -14.84 -0.26 7.52
N ALA A 44 -13.76 0.48 7.23
CA ALA A 44 -13.12 0.47 5.91
C ALA A 44 -12.27 -0.80 5.72
N TRP A 45 -12.34 -1.38 4.53
CA TRP A 45 -11.56 -2.57 4.18
C TRP A 45 -10.26 -2.22 3.49
N GLY A 46 -9.22 -3.01 3.75
CA GLY A 46 -7.91 -2.88 3.13
C GLY A 46 -7.24 -4.24 2.97
N TYR A 47 -6.34 -4.33 1.99
CA TYR A 47 -5.48 -5.49 1.85
C TYR A 47 -4.29 -5.38 2.81
N LYS A 48 -3.96 -6.49 3.46
CA LYS A 48 -2.80 -6.64 4.35
C LYS A 48 -1.98 -7.86 3.95
N SER A 49 -0.69 -7.86 4.27
CA SER A 49 0.16 -9.04 4.10
C SER A 49 -0.31 -10.19 4.99
N PHE A 50 -0.02 -11.43 4.60
CA PHE A 50 -0.30 -12.62 5.40
C PHE A 50 1.00 -13.43 5.61
N PRO A 51 1.26 -13.99 6.80
CA PRO A 51 0.41 -14.02 8.01
C PRO A 51 0.53 -12.80 8.94
N GLN A 52 1.42 -11.85 8.63
CA GLN A 52 1.78 -10.77 9.57
C GLN A 52 0.74 -9.65 9.69
N LEU A 53 -0.23 -9.55 8.77
CA LEU A 53 -1.23 -8.49 8.73
C LEU A 53 -0.62 -7.07 8.71
N LEU A 54 0.52 -6.90 8.04
CA LEU A 54 1.11 -5.58 7.79
C LEU A 54 0.38 -4.87 6.65
N PRO A 55 0.25 -3.53 6.69
CA PRO A 55 -0.27 -2.75 5.58
C PRO A 55 0.50 -3.01 4.28
N LEU A 56 -0.22 -3.00 3.17
CA LEU A 56 0.36 -3.14 1.83
C LEU A 56 0.35 -1.81 1.11
N TYR A 57 1.42 -1.57 0.33
CA TYR A 57 1.62 -0.34 -0.41
C TYR A 57 1.90 -0.58 -1.87
N ILE A 58 1.45 0.36 -2.68
CA ILE A 58 1.94 0.60 -4.04
C ILE A 58 2.56 2.00 -4.10
N PHE A 59 3.57 2.18 -4.92
CA PHE A 59 4.16 3.49 -5.16
C PHE A 59 3.54 4.15 -6.39
N LYS A 60 2.90 5.30 -6.19
CA LYS A 60 2.38 6.09 -7.32
C LYS A 60 3.54 6.63 -8.16
N GLY A 61 3.50 6.40 -9.47
CA GLY A 61 4.52 6.90 -10.40
C GLY A 61 5.63 5.91 -10.73
N GLU A 62 5.57 4.68 -10.22
CA GLU A 62 6.36 3.58 -10.78
C GLU A 62 5.80 3.15 -12.16
N PRO A 63 6.66 2.76 -13.12
CA PRO A 63 6.21 2.16 -14.37
C PRO A 63 5.45 0.86 -14.12
N ALA A 64 4.40 0.61 -14.91
CA ALA A 64 3.61 -0.61 -14.78
C ALA A 64 4.48 -1.86 -14.96
N GLY A 65 4.31 -2.83 -14.06
CA GLY A 65 5.00 -4.11 -14.09
C GLY A 65 6.49 -4.05 -13.74
N ARG A 66 7.02 -2.90 -13.28
CA ARG A 66 8.43 -2.76 -12.91
C ARG A 66 8.62 -1.92 -11.64
N SER A 67 9.35 -2.49 -10.69
CA SER A 67 9.76 -1.83 -9.46
C SER A 67 10.95 -0.90 -9.71
N LEU A 68 10.88 0.34 -9.21
CA LEU A 68 12.01 1.27 -9.08
C LEU A 68 12.76 1.08 -7.75
N CYS A 69 12.17 0.35 -6.81
CA CYS A 69 12.79 -0.02 -5.54
C CYS A 69 13.69 -1.25 -5.72
N ASP A 70 14.99 -1.02 -5.95
CA ASP A 70 16.00 -2.07 -6.06
C ASP A 70 16.97 -2.09 -4.86
N ARG A 71 17.65 -3.23 -4.70
CA ARG A 71 18.71 -3.47 -3.71
C ARG A 71 18.35 -2.93 -2.30
N ASP A 72 19.00 -1.86 -1.88
CA ASP A 72 18.92 -1.28 -0.52
C ASP A 72 17.52 -0.79 -0.19
N CYS A 73 16.77 -0.30 -1.18
CA CYS A 73 15.38 0.10 -0.99
C CYS A 73 14.53 -1.06 -0.45
N THR A 74 14.82 -2.30 -0.86
CA THR A 74 14.02 -3.48 -0.48
C THR A 74 14.24 -3.96 0.96
N ALA A 75 15.20 -3.38 1.68
CA ALA A 75 15.30 -3.59 3.12
C ALA A 75 14.26 -2.72 3.85
N VAL A 76 14.08 -1.46 3.45
CA VAL A 76 13.09 -0.54 4.04
C VAL A 76 11.68 -0.81 3.53
N TRP A 77 11.56 -1.16 2.26
CA TRP A 77 10.33 -1.52 1.58
C TRP A 77 10.38 -2.97 1.11
N PRO A 78 10.24 -3.96 2.03
CA PRO A 78 10.26 -5.35 1.64
C PRO A 78 9.18 -5.66 0.60
N ILE A 79 9.55 -6.47 -0.38
CA ILE A 79 8.62 -6.92 -1.42
C ILE A 79 7.61 -7.90 -0.82
N VAL A 80 6.37 -7.85 -1.29
CA VAL A 80 5.44 -8.96 -1.08
C VAL A 80 5.79 -10.05 -2.09
N ARG A 81 6.51 -11.07 -1.62
CA ARG A 81 7.05 -12.14 -2.45
C ARG A 81 5.93 -13.00 -3.02
N ALA A 82 6.04 -13.32 -4.31
CA ALA A 82 5.30 -14.42 -4.93
C ALA A 82 6.19 -15.66 -5.01
N GLU A 83 5.59 -16.84 -4.89
CA GLU A 83 6.25 -18.11 -5.12
C GLU A 83 6.22 -18.50 -6.60
N ARG A 84 7.07 -19.46 -7.00
CA ARG A 84 7.10 -19.94 -8.39
C ARG A 84 5.83 -20.68 -8.80
N THR A 85 5.12 -21.24 -7.82
CA THR A 85 3.87 -21.99 -8.00
C THR A 85 2.65 -21.07 -7.99
N ASP A 86 2.81 -19.81 -7.59
CA ASP A 86 1.74 -18.84 -7.57
C ASP A 86 1.29 -18.51 -8.99
N LYS A 87 -0.01 -18.21 -9.13
CA LYS A 87 -0.64 -17.82 -10.39
C LYS A 87 -1.38 -16.49 -10.20
N PRO A 88 -1.45 -15.64 -11.22
CA PRO A 88 -2.27 -14.43 -11.18
C PRO A 88 -3.72 -14.74 -10.76
N VAL A 89 -4.31 -13.83 -10.00
CA VAL A 89 -5.64 -14.00 -9.40
C VAL A 89 -6.37 -12.67 -9.36
N GLY A 90 -7.51 -12.57 -10.04
CA GLY A 90 -8.24 -11.30 -10.16
C GLY A 90 -7.36 -10.16 -10.69
N LEU A 91 -7.22 -9.10 -9.89
CA LEU A 91 -6.39 -7.91 -10.20
C LEU A 91 -4.92 -8.08 -9.78
N TRP A 92 -4.58 -9.21 -9.18
CA TRP A 92 -3.24 -9.54 -8.72
C TRP A 92 -2.48 -10.30 -9.79
N THR A 93 -1.30 -9.79 -10.11
CA THR A 93 -0.37 -10.32 -11.10
C THR A 93 0.98 -10.56 -10.45
N ILE A 94 1.88 -11.23 -11.16
CA ILE A 94 3.23 -11.51 -10.67
C ILE A 94 4.23 -10.80 -11.57
N VAL A 95 5.12 -10.01 -10.96
CA VAL A 95 6.22 -9.33 -11.62
C VAL A 95 7.52 -10.08 -11.34
N LYS A 96 8.28 -10.37 -12.40
CA LYS A 96 9.65 -10.84 -12.28
C LYS A 96 10.58 -9.62 -12.18
N ARG A 97 11.30 -9.52 -11.08
CA ARG A 97 12.25 -8.44 -10.82
C ARG A 97 13.58 -8.70 -11.51
N ASP A 98 14.35 -7.64 -11.70
CA ASP A 98 15.71 -7.70 -12.27
C ASP A 98 16.66 -8.55 -11.42
N ASP A 99 16.41 -8.64 -10.10
CA ASP A 99 17.14 -9.50 -9.16
C ASP A 99 16.71 -10.98 -9.18
N GLY A 100 15.80 -11.36 -10.09
CA GLY A 100 15.29 -12.73 -10.24
C GLY A 100 14.20 -13.12 -9.25
N ARG A 101 13.87 -12.29 -8.25
CA ARG A 101 12.75 -12.55 -7.32
C ARG A 101 11.41 -12.30 -8.01
N LEU A 102 10.40 -13.04 -7.57
CA LEU A 102 9.01 -12.83 -7.97
C LEU A 102 8.30 -11.99 -6.90
N GLN A 103 7.53 -11.00 -7.34
CA GLN A 103 6.82 -10.06 -6.48
C GLN A 103 5.35 -9.97 -6.92
N TRP A 104 4.45 -9.93 -5.96
CA TRP A 104 3.04 -9.64 -6.23
C TRP A 104 2.85 -8.20 -6.68
N ALA A 105 1.99 -8.00 -7.67
CA ALA A 105 1.60 -6.70 -8.17
C ALA A 105 0.08 -6.59 -8.23
N TYR A 106 -0.48 -5.50 -7.72
CA TYR A 106 -1.91 -5.21 -7.79
C TYR A 106 -2.16 -4.15 -8.85
N LYS A 107 -3.06 -4.42 -9.81
CA LYS A 107 -3.30 -3.55 -10.98
C LYS A 107 -2.00 -3.17 -11.69
N ASN A 108 -1.10 -4.15 -11.88
CA ASN A 108 0.24 -4.00 -12.45
C ASN A 108 1.23 -3.13 -11.63
N SER A 109 0.89 -2.73 -10.41
CA SER A 109 1.80 -2.00 -9.52
C SER A 109 2.45 -2.95 -8.51
N PRO A 110 3.79 -3.05 -8.43
CA PRO A 110 4.46 -3.90 -7.46
C PRO A 110 4.06 -3.54 -6.02
N VAL A 111 3.85 -4.57 -5.19
CA VAL A 111 3.34 -4.40 -3.82
C VAL A 111 4.46 -4.59 -2.79
N TYR A 112 4.48 -3.72 -1.79
CA TYR A 112 5.50 -3.69 -0.73
C TYR A 112 4.85 -3.64 0.66
N THR A 113 5.61 -4.05 1.67
CA THR A 113 5.38 -3.67 3.07
C THR A 113 6.39 -2.61 3.48
N TYR A 114 6.23 -2.04 4.68
CA TYR A 114 7.19 -1.10 5.26
C TYR A 114 7.78 -1.67 6.55
N PHE A 115 9.10 -1.55 6.74
CA PHE A 115 9.80 -2.24 7.83
C PHE A 115 9.40 -1.79 9.25
N GLU A 116 8.90 -0.57 9.45
CA GLU A 116 8.43 -0.10 10.78
C GLU A 116 6.94 -0.32 11.01
N ASP A 117 6.22 -0.85 10.02
CA ASP A 117 4.79 -1.08 10.19
C ASP A 117 4.53 -2.18 11.20
N ARG A 118 3.40 -2.06 11.89
CA ARG A 118 2.83 -3.10 12.73
C ARG A 118 1.39 -3.34 12.33
N PRO A 119 0.77 -4.45 12.77
CA PRO A 119 -0.67 -4.62 12.61
C PRO A 119 -1.41 -3.39 13.17
N ASN A 120 -2.15 -2.70 12.29
CA ASN A 120 -2.91 -1.48 12.58
C ASN A 120 -2.08 -0.20 12.88
N ASP A 121 -0.77 -0.20 12.62
CA ASP A 121 0.10 0.98 12.72
C ASP A 121 0.86 1.13 11.38
N ALA A 122 0.28 1.94 10.49
CA ALA A 122 0.76 2.15 9.13
C ALA A 122 1.63 3.42 9.05
N LYS A 123 2.93 3.26 9.34
CA LYS A 123 3.94 4.33 9.30
C LYS A 123 4.50 4.58 7.91
N GLY A 124 4.32 3.62 7.00
CA GLY A 124 4.72 3.75 5.59
C GLY A 124 3.82 4.70 4.78
N VAL A 125 2.64 5.05 5.26
CA VAL A 125 1.68 5.89 4.52
C VAL A 125 2.29 7.26 4.18
N GLY A 126 2.23 7.65 2.91
CA GLY A 126 2.69 8.96 2.46
C GLY A 126 4.22 9.11 2.40
N LYS A 127 4.98 8.07 2.73
CA LYS A 127 6.43 8.04 2.52
C LYS A 127 6.74 7.95 1.02
N ASN A 128 7.83 8.56 0.59
CA ASN A 128 8.35 8.38 -0.76
C ASN A 128 9.46 7.34 -0.80
N MET A 129 9.88 6.94 -2.00
CA MET A 129 11.04 6.04 -2.14
C MET A 129 12.28 6.65 -1.50
N ASP A 130 12.57 7.93 -1.68
CA ASP A 130 13.77 8.56 -1.09
C ASP A 130 13.80 8.55 0.45
N TRP A 131 12.72 8.15 1.12
CA TRP A 131 12.68 8.02 2.57
C TRP A 131 13.75 7.05 3.09
N TYR A 132 14.12 5.98 2.35
CA TYR A 132 15.20 5.07 2.79
C TYR A 132 16.58 5.75 2.81
N LEU A 133 16.70 6.92 2.17
CA LEU A 133 17.88 7.78 2.16
C LEU A 133 17.77 8.95 3.16
N ASP A 134 16.87 8.89 4.15
CA ASP A 134 16.92 9.79 5.30
C ASP A 134 17.72 9.17 6.46
N GLU A 135 17.89 9.90 7.56
CA GLU A 135 18.66 9.41 8.71
C GLU A 135 18.06 8.14 9.34
N ARG A 136 16.73 7.99 9.32
CA ARG A 136 16.04 6.82 9.89
C ARG A 136 16.19 5.61 8.99
N GLY A 137 15.96 5.79 7.69
CA GLY A 137 16.21 4.74 6.69
C GLY A 137 17.66 4.27 6.74
N TYR A 138 18.61 5.20 6.78
CA TYR A 138 20.03 4.90 6.86
C TYR A 138 20.41 4.14 8.15
N ALA A 139 19.86 4.54 9.30
CA ALA A 139 20.09 3.84 10.57
C ALA A 139 19.58 2.40 10.51
N TYR A 140 18.43 2.16 9.88
CA TYR A 140 17.92 0.82 9.66
C TYR A 140 18.80 0.01 8.69
N LEU A 141 19.17 0.58 7.54
CA LEU A 141 20.03 -0.10 6.56
C LEU A 141 21.37 -0.52 7.18
N THR A 142 21.97 0.37 7.96
CA THR A 142 23.19 0.08 8.72
C THR A 142 22.96 -1.04 9.74
N SER A 143 21.83 -1.04 10.46
CA SER A 143 21.54 -2.05 11.48
C SER A 143 21.30 -3.45 10.90
N VAL A 144 20.81 -3.54 9.66
CA VAL A 144 20.66 -4.81 8.94
C VAL A 144 21.86 -5.16 8.05
N GLY A 145 22.98 -4.45 8.19
CA GLY A 145 24.23 -4.72 7.48
C GLY A 145 24.22 -4.38 5.98
N VAL A 146 23.25 -3.58 5.53
CA VAL A 146 23.21 -3.06 4.17
C VAL A 146 24.15 -1.87 4.07
N THR A 147 25.19 -2.01 3.24
CA THR A 147 26.19 -0.96 2.99
C THR A 147 25.84 -0.20 1.72
N MET A 148 25.47 1.07 1.87
CA MET A 148 25.18 1.94 0.72
C MET A 148 26.44 2.61 0.19
N SER A 149 26.55 2.73 -1.13
CA SER A 149 27.52 3.60 -1.81
C SER A 149 26.75 4.48 -2.81
N PRO A 150 26.79 5.83 -2.75
CA PRO A 150 27.61 6.74 -1.92
C PRO A 150 26.94 7.23 -0.60
N PRO A 151 27.65 8.00 0.26
CA PRO A 151 27.13 8.55 1.52
C PRO A 151 25.82 9.35 1.43
N LEU A 152 25.11 9.45 2.55
CA LEU A 152 23.83 10.17 2.72
C LEU A 152 23.84 11.60 2.14
N ALA A 153 24.96 12.32 2.26
CA ALA A 153 25.11 13.67 1.73
C ALA A 153 25.02 13.71 0.19
N ASP A 154 25.61 12.73 -0.48
CA ASP A 154 25.64 12.64 -1.95
C ASP A 154 24.29 12.14 -2.51
N ALA A 155 23.60 11.30 -1.74
CA ALA A 155 22.26 10.83 -2.06
C ALA A 155 21.23 11.98 -2.05
N LYS A 156 21.31 12.89 -1.06
CA LYS A 156 20.47 14.09 -1.00
C LYS A 156 20.69 15.02 -2.20
N ALA A 157 21.94 15.17 -2.67
CA ALA A 157 22.26 16.02 -3.82
C ALA A 157 21.67 15.51 -5.15
N LYS A 158 21.56 14.18 -5.34
CA LYS A 158 20.98 13.57 -6.56
C LYS A 158 19.45 13.65 -6.62
N LYS A 159 18.76 13.98 -5.52
CA LYS A 159 17.29 14.00 -5.40
C LYS A 159 16.62 15.19 -6.11
N ALA A 160 17.36 16.25 -6.43
CA ALA A 160 16.79 17.52 -6.88
C ALA A 160 16.02 17.49 -8.21
N ASN A 161 16.03 16.38 -8.98
CA ASN A 161 15.45 16.35 -10.33
C ASN A 161 14.63 15.09 -10.69
N LYS A 162 14.10 14.34 -9.70
CA LYS A 162 13.31 13.13 -9.94
C LYS A 162 11.89 13.27 -9.37
N THR A 163 10.87 12.98 -10.19
CA THR A 163 9.48 12.83 -9.73
C THR A 163 9.43 11.74 -8.67
N GLN A 164 9.05 12.09 -7.45
CA GLN A 164 9.07 11.18 -6.31
C GLN A 164 7.82 10.31 -6.31
N ALA A 165 8.01 9.00 -6.21
CA ALA A 165 6.89 8.09 -6.02
C ALA A 165 6.49 8.04 -4.54
N THR A 166 5.20 8.14 -4.27
CA THR A 166 4.65 8.15 -2.91
C THR A 166 3.90 6.85 -2.63
N ALA A 167 4.17 6.25 -1.47
CA ALA A 167 3.51 5.05 -0.98
C ALA A 167 2.05 5.36 -0.64
N GLN A 168 1.14 4.61 -1.26
CA GLN A 168 -0.29 4.63 -0.98
C GLN A 168 -0.71 3.26 -0.43
N LEU A 169 -1.54 3.28 0.62
CA LEU A 169 -2.19 2.07 1.11
C LEU A 169 -3.04 1.41 0.04
N LEU A 170 -2.92 0.09 0.01
CA LEU A 170 -3.66 -0.74 -0.91
C LEU A 170 -5.04 -1.10 -0.34
N GLN A 171 -6.07 -0.87 -1.15
CA GLN A 171 -7.47 -1.09 -0.79
C GLN A 171 -8.14 -1.99 -1.85
N PRO A 172 -9.15 -2.81 -1.46
CA PRO A 172 -9.96 -3.63 -2.37
C PRO A 172 -10.53 -2.85 -3.55
#